data_AF-A0A940PT48-F1
#
_entry.id   AF-A0A940PT48-F1
#
_cell.length_a   1.000
_cell.length_b   1.000
_cell.length_c   1.000
_cell.angle_alpha   90.00
_cell.angle_beta   90.00
_cell.angle_gamma   90.00
#
_symmetry.space_group_name_H-M   'P 1'
#
loop_
_entity.id
_entity.type
_entity.pdbx_description
1 polymer ?
#
loop_
_entity_poly.entity_id
_entity_poly.type
_entity_poly.pdbx_seq_one_letter_code
_entity_poly.pdbx_strand_id
1 'polypeptide(L)'
;MDGLWSREWFLQRARAFGPATVEVIGQVIDRRALEAQGFLDCRNILDSLGKNNKLRLEAACQQILSTGGHPTYTTIKRIMAAIDSDAKKPARVRPAASTRKRPAFEAAAGEAATPDESPSGAYIRGADYYRQLGERRTF
;
A
#
# COMPACT_ATOMS: atom_id res chain seq x y z
N MET A 1 -42.80 0.44 -5.44
CA MET A 1 -42.09 0.64 -6.72
C MET A 1 -40.66 0.97 -6.36
N ASP A 2 -39.88 -0.07 -6.12
CA ASP A 2 -38.51 0.05 -5.65
C ASP A 2 -37.64 0.40 -6.86
N GLY A 3 -37.23 1.66 -6.91
CA GLY A 3 -36.43 2.21 -7.99
C GLY A 3 -35.18 1.37 -8.21
N LEU A 4 -35.00 0.89 -9.44
CA LEU A 4 -33.67 0.54 -9.95
C LEU A 4 -32.80 1.77 -9.64
N TRP A 5 -31.81 1.62 -8.75
CA TRP A 5 -30.88 2.67 -8.26
C TRP A 5 -31.28 3.44 -6.99
N SER A 6 -31.96 2.81 -6.05
CA SER A 6 -32.11 3.35 -4.68
C SER A 6 -30.92 3.00 -3.77
N ARG A 7 -30.72 3.77 -2.68
CA ARG A 7 -29.73 3.46 -1.62
C ARG A 7 -29.85 2.04 -1.09
N GLU A 8 -31.06 1.60 -0.76
CA GLU A 8 -31.34 0.25 -0.27
C GLU A 8 -30.94 -0.84 -1.26
N TRP A 9 -31.12 -0.60 -2.57
CA TRP A 9 -30.72 -1.54 -3.61
C TRP A 9 -29.20 -1.76 -3.60
N PHE A 10 -28.41 -0.68 -3.45
CA PHE A 10 -26.95 -0.77 -3.34
C PHE A 10 -26.50 -1.45 -2.05
N LEU A 11 -27.14 -1.14 -0.92
CA LEU A 11 -26.82 -1.78 0.37
C LEU A 11 -27.14 -3.28 0.34
N GLN A 12 -28.30 -3.66 -0.22
CA GLN A 12 -28.67 -5.07 -0.38
C GLN A 12 -27.68 -5.82 -1.28
N ARG A 13 -27.22 -5.19 -2.37
CA ARG A 13 -26.18 -5.77 -3.24
C ARG A 13 -24.83 -5.88 -2.54
N ALA A 14 -24.46 -4.89 -1.72
CA ALA A 14 -23.22 -4.89 -0.96
C ALA A 14 -23.17 -6.01 0.12
N ARG A 15 -24.32 -6.44 0.66
CA ARG A 15 -24.41 -7.56 1.62
C ARG A 15 -23.84 -8.87 1.08
N ALA A 16 -23.90 -9.10 -0.24
CA ALA A 16 -23.32 -10.29 -0.87
C ALA A 16 -21.78 -10.31 -0.87
N PHE A 17 -21.14 -9.20 -0.51
CA PHE A 17 -19.70 -9.08 -0.40
C PHE A 17 -19.22 -9.09 1.05
N GLY A 18 -19.98 -8.48 1.97
CA GLY A 18 -19.59 -8.38 3.37
C GLY A 18 -20.16 -7.19 4.14
N PRO A 19 -20.13 -7.21 5.49
CA PRO A 19 -20.62 -6.12 6.33
C PRO A 19 -19.79 -4.83 6.17
N ALA A 20 -18.46 -4.96 6.04
CA ALA A 20 -17.57 -3.80 5.83
C ALA A 20 -17.84 -3.10 4.49
N THR A 21 -18.20 -3.87 3.46
CA THR A 21 -18.56 -3.33 2.14
C THR A 21 -19.86 -2.54 2.22
N VAL A 22 -20.85 -3.00 3.00
CA VAL A 22 -22.13 -2.30 3.20
C VAL A 22 -21.90 -0.94 3.86
N GLU A 23 -21.10 -0.89 4.92
CA GLU A 23 -20.72 0.34 5.62
C GLU A 23 -20.02 1.34 4.67
N VAL A 24 -19.02 0.85 3.93
CA VAL A 24 -18.28 1.69 2.96
C VAL A 24 -19.20 2.25 1.88
N ILE A 25 -20.08 1.45 1.31
CA ILE A 25 -21.05 1.89 0.29
C ILE A 25 -22.02 2.92 0.89
N GLY A 26 -22.45 2.73 2.14
CA GLY A 26 -23.22 3.73 2.88
C GLY A 26 -22.51 5.08 2.97
N GLN A 27 -21.25 5.09 3.38
CA GLN A 27 -20.44 6.31 3.47
C GLN A 27 -20.21 7.00 2.12
N VAL A 28 -20.03 6.23 1.04
CA VAL A 28 -19.83 6.77 -0.31
C VAL A 28 -21.07 7.53 -0.79
N ILE A 29 -22.27 7.02 -0.48
CA ILE A 29 -23.55 7.65 -0.83
C ILE A 29 -23.74 8.90 0.04
N ASP A 30 -23.61 8.77 1.37
CA ASP A 30 -23.85 9.84 2.34
C ASP A 30 -22.96 11.08 2.11
N ARG A 31 -21.71 10.86 1.69
CA ARG A 31 -20.76 11.94 1.43
C ARG A 31 -21.11 12.82 0.22
N ARG A 32 -21.95 12.35 -0.70
CA ARG A 32 -22.19 13.06 -1.96
C ARG A 32 -23.46 13.88 -1.90
N ALA A 33 -23.33 15.17 -2.21
CA ALA A 33 -24.45 16.08 -2.35
C ALA A 33 -25.41 15.70 -3.49
N LEU A 34 -24.93 14.96 -4.50
CA LEU A 34 -25.73 14.44 -5.60
C LEU A 34 -25.75 12.91 -5.55
N GLU A 35 -26.91 12.35 -5.21
CA GLU A 35 -27.08 10.91 -5.02
C GLU A 35 -26.71 10.09 -6.27
N ALA A 36 -27.02 10.60 -7.46
CA ALA A 36 -26.69 9.95 -8.74
C ALA A 36 -25.18 9.71 -8.93
N GLN A 37 -24.33 10.61 -8.43
CA GLN A 37 -22.88 10.45 -8.47
C GLN A 37 -22.40 9.38 -7.48
N GLY A 38 -23.10 9.20 -6.36
CA GLY A 38 -22.83 8.12 -5.40
C GLY A 38 -23.18 6.77 -5.97
N PHE A 39 -24.35 6.66 -6.59
CA PHE A 39 -24.80 5.42 -7.22
C PHE A 39 -23.86 4.96 -8.35
N LEU A 40 -23.36 5.87 -9.17
CA LEU A 40 -22.38 5.53 -10.21
C LEU A 40 -21.07 4.99 -9.61
N ASP A 41 -20.54 5.63 -8.56
CA ASP A 41 -19.32 5.17 -7.89
C ASP A 41 -19.53 3.82 -7.21
N CYS A 42 -20.64 3.64 -6.49
CA CYS A 42 -21.02 2.38 -5.87
C CYS A 42 -21.14 1.25 -6.90
N ARG A 43 -21.77 1.52 -8.05
CA ARG A 43 -21.84 0.56 -9.16
C ARG A 43 -20.45 0.19 -9.67
N ASN A 44 -19.60 1.18 -9.92
CA ASN A 44 -18.24 0.93 -10.41
C ASN A 44 -17.42 0.11 -9.40
N ILE A 45 -17.52 0.39 -8.11
CA ILE A 45 -16.87 -0.39 -7.06
C ILE A 45 -17.36 -1.84 -7.07
N LEU A 46 -18.67 -2.07 -7.02
CA LEU A 46 -19.24 -3.42 -6.92
C LEU A 46 -19.04 -4.25 -8.20
N ASP A 47 -19.18 -3.63 -9.38
CA ASP A 47 -19.10 -4.33 -10.67
C ASP A 47 -17.65 -4.52 -11.15
N SER A 48 -16.81 -3.48 -11.02
CA SER A 48 -15.42 -3.57 -11.49
C SER A 48 -14.50 -4.25 -10.49
N LEU A 49 -14.60 -3.93 -9.20
CA LEU A 49 -13.69 -4.46 -8.17
C LEU A 49 -14.24 -5.75 -7.54
N GLY A 50 -15.56 -5.82 -7.35
CA GLY A 50 -16.21 -6.92 -6.66
C GLY A 50 -16.41 -8.20 -7.49
N LYS A 51 -16.53 -8.10 -8.83
CA LYS A 51 -16.95 -9.22 -9.69
C LYS A 51 -16.09 -10.48 -9.54
N ASN A 52 -14.77 -10.33 -9.44
CA ASN A 52 -13.84 -11.47 -9.40
C ASN A 52 -13.21 -11.70 -8.01
N ASN A 53 -13.32 -10.75 -7.07
CA ASN A 53 -12.54 -10.79 -5.83
C ASN A 53 -13.34 -10.28 -4.61
N LYS A 54 -14.49 -10.91 -4.33
CA LYS A 54 -15.40 -10.48 -3.24
C LYS A 54 -14.70 -10.37 -1.88
N LEU A 55 -13.92 -11.40 -1.50
CA LEU A 55 -13.18 -11.43 -0.23
C LEU A 55 -12.11 -10.32 -0.15
N ARG A 56 -11.40 -10.04 -1.25
CA ARG A 56 -10.38 -8.97 -1.25
C ARG A 56 -11.01 -7.60 -1.20
N LEU A 57 -12.17 -7.42 -1.84
CA LEU A 57 -12.94 -6.19 -1.73
C LEU A 57 -13.37 -5.95 -0.28
N GLU A 58 -13.90 -6.98 0.39
CA GLU A 58 -14.26 -6.89 1.81
C GLU A 58 -13.05 -6.52 2.69
N ALA A 59 -11.90 -7.20 2.51
CA ALA A 59 -10.69 -6.90 3.26
C ALA A 59 -10.17 -5.47 3.01
N ALA A 60 -10.27 -4.97 1.77
CA ALA A 60 -9.92 -3.59 1.45
C ALA A 60 -10.87 -2.59 2.13
N CYS A 61 -12.18 -2.87 2.11
CA CYS A 61 -13.17 -2.06 2.81
C CYS A 61 -12.91 -2.04 4.33
N GLN A 62 -12.58 -3.19 4.93
CA GLN A 62 -12.17 -3.28 6.34
C GLN A 62 -10.96 -2.40 6.64
N GLN A 63 -9.92 -2.44 5.80
CA GLN A 63 -8.74 -1.60 6.01
C GLN A 63 -9.06 -0.09 5.96
N ILE A 64 -9.95 0.32 5.06
CA ILE A 64 -10.39 1.73 4.97
C ILE A 64 -11.08 2.14 6.28
N LEU A 65 -12.01 1.33 6.77
CA LEU A 65 -12.73 1.59 8.01
C LEU A 65 -11.79 1.64 9.21
N SER A 66 -10.85 0.70 9.31
CA SER A 66 -9.84 0.67 10.38
C SER A 66 -8.90 1.87 10.37
N THR A 67 -8.56 2.38 9.18
CA THR A 67 -7.68 3.54 9.02
C THR A 67 -8.44 4.87 9.17
N GLY A 68 -9.77 4.85 9.14
CA GLY A 68 -10.60 6.06 9.08
C GLY A 68 -10.44 6.82 7.74
N GLY A 69 -10.07 6.11 6.68
CA GLY A 69 -9.83 6.70 5.36
C GLY A 69 -11.13 6.98 4.60
N HIS A 70 -11.06 7.88 3.61
CA HIS A 70 -12.21 8.15 2.74
C HIS A 70 -12.38 7.04 1.69
N PRO A 71 -13.54 6.37 1.66
CA PRO A 71 -13.82 5.38 0.63
C PRO A 71 -14.07 6.08 -0.71
N THR A 72 -13.16 5.86 -1.65
CA THR A 72 -13.34 6.22 -3.06
C THR A 72 -12.90 5.04 -3.90
N TYR A 73 -13.40 4.93 -5.13
CA TYR A 73 -12.97 3.90 -6.07
C TYR A 73 -11.44 3.76 -6.16
N THR A 74 -10.72 4.88 -6.24
CA THR A 74 -9.25 4.89 -6.35
C THR A 74 -8.57 4.42 -5.07
N THR A 75 -9.04 4.84 -3.90
CA THR A 75 -8.52 4.37 -2.61
C THR A 75 -8.71 2.85 -2.45
N ILE A 76 -9.92 2.35 -2.74
CA ILE A 76 -10.24 0.91 -2.64
C ILE A 76 -9.34 0.12 -3.60
N LYS A 77 -9.22 0.56 -4.86
CA LYS A 77 -8.35 -0.08 -5.85
C LYS A 77 -6.88 -0.13 -5.40
N ARG A 78 -6.36 0.95 -4.82
CA ARG A 78 -4.98 1.01 -4.30
C ARG A 78 -4.77 0.03 -3.14
N ILE A 79 -5.73 -0.05 -2.21
CA ILE A 79 -5.64 -0.97 -1.07
C ILE A 79 -5.74 -2.43 -1.54
N MET A 80 -6.63 -2.74 -2.48
CA MET A 80 -6.70 -4.08 -3.07
C MET A 80 -5.37 -4.49 -3.74
N ALA A 81 -4.71 -3.56 -4.44
CA ALA A 81 -3.39 -3.80 -5.02
C ALA A 81 -2.29 -3.98 -3.96
N ALA A 82 -2.37 -3.25 -2.85
CA ALA A 82 -1.45 -3.40 -1.72
C ALA A 82 -1.62 -4.77 -1.05
N ILE A 83 -2.86 -5.23 -0.85
CA ILE A 83 -3.18 -6.57 -0.31
C ILE A 83 -2.65 -7.67 -1.25
N ASP A 84 -2.82 -7.52 -2.57
CA ASP A 84 -2.29 -8.48 -3.54
C ASP A 84 -0.76 -8.53 -3.52
N SER A 85 -0.10 -7.37 -3.41
CA SER A 85 1.35 -7.25 -3.31
C SER A 85 1.90 -7.85 -2.01
N ASP A 86 1.19 -7.68 -0.89
CA ASP A 86 1.54 -8.28 0.40
C ASP A 86 1.44 -9.81 0.33
N ALA A 87 0.36 -10.34 -0.24
CA ALA A 87 0.19 -11.77 -0.46
C ALA A 87 1.26 -12.37 -1.40
N LYS A 88 1.81 -11.57 -2.32
CA LYS A 88 2.87 -11.99 -3.24
C LYS A 88 4.28 -11.80 -2.69
N LYS A 89 4.48 -10.99 -1.64
CA LYS A 89 5.81 -10.80 -1.05
C LYS A 89 6.25 -12.10 -0.35
N PRO A 90 7.39 -12.69 -0.73
CA PRO A 90 7.97 -13.75 0.08
C PRO A 90 8.24 -13.19 1.48
N ALA A 91 7.91 -13.99 2.50
CA ALA A 91 8.06 -13.62 3.91
C ALA A 91 9.38 -12.87 4.13
N ARG A 92 9.29 -11.70 4.78
CA ARG A 92 10.45 -10.85 5.10
C ARG A 92 11.56 -11.74 5.63
N VAL A 93 12.63 -11.89 4.85
CA VAL A 93 13.82 -12.66 5.25
C VAL A 93 14.24 -12.10 6.60
N ARG A 94 14.09 -12.89 7.66
CA ARG A 94 14.55 -12.51 8.99
C ARG A 94 16.05 -12.25 8.83
N PRO A 95 16.59 -11.07 9.17
CA PRO A 95 18.03 -10.88 9.11
C PRO A 95 18.65 -11.95 10.02
N ALA A 96 19.49 -12.81 9.44
CA ALA A 96 20.17 -13.86 10.18
C ALA A 96 20.96 -13.20 11.33
N ALA A 97 20.88 -13.79 12.53
CA ALA A 97 21.61 -13.31 13.69
C ALA A 97 23.09 -13.15 13.34
N SER A 98 23.60 -11.92 13.42
CA SER A 98 24.98 -11.62 13.06
C SER A 98 25.91 -12.25 14.10
N THR A 99 26.59 -13.35 13.74
CA THR A 99 27.65 -13.93 14.57
C THR A 99 28.95 -13.13 14.39
N ARG A 100 28.97 -11.87 14.84
CA ARG A 100 30.23 -11.16 14.98
C ARG A 100 30.92 -11.65 16.26
N LYS A 101 31.83 -12.61 16.06
CA LYS A 101 32.86 -12.96 17.05
C LYS A 101 33.73 -11.71 17.22
N ARG A 102 33.63 -11.03 18.37
CA ARG A 102 34.57 -9.96 18.76
C ARG A 102 35.98 -10.59 18.85
N PRO A 103 36.98 -10.15 18.08
CA PRO A 103 38.34 -10.53 18.40
C PRO A 103 38.82 -9.66 19.56
N ALA A 104 39.12 -10.31 20.68
CA ALA A 104 39.98 -9.77 21.72
C ALA A 104 41.43 -9.99 21.25
N PHE A 105 42.14 -8.91 20.92
CA PHE A 105 43.61 -8.86 21.04
C PHE A 105 44.08 -7.40 21.07
N GLU A 106 45.09 -7.18 21.90
CA GLU A 106 45.54 -5.93 22.50
C GLU A 106 46.45 -5.08 21.60
N ALA A 107 46.68 -3.86 22.10
CA ALA A 107 47.61 -2.82 21.66
C ALA A 107 49.00 -3.32 21.20
N ALA A 108 49.47 -2.81 20.05
CA ALA A 108 50.83 -2.27 19.87
C ALA A 108 50.95 -1.58 18.50
N ALA A 109 51.83 -0.58 18.46
CA ALA A 109 52.17 0.32 17.36
C ALA A 109 52.56 -0.34 16.03
N GLY A 110 52.39 0.40 14.92
CA GLY A 110 53.23 0.28 13.73
C GLY A 110 52.51 0.09 12.39
N GLU A 111 52.56 1.15 11.58
CA GLU A 111 52.70 1.19 10.11
C GLU A 111 51.82 0.32 9.18
N ALA A 112 51.12 1.03 8.28
CA ALA A 112 50.74 0.71 6.90
C ALA A 112 50.43 -0.74 6.47
N ALA A 113 49.14 -1.01 6.23
CA ALA A 113 48.69 -1.92 5.18
C ALA A 113 47.22 -1.64 4.81
N THR A 114 46.97 -1.32 3.54
CA THR A 114 45.63 -1.33 2.92
C THR A 114 44.97 -2.70 3.09
N PRO A 115 43.64 -2.78 3.23
CA PRO A 115 42.92 -3.49 2.17
C PRO A 115 41.53 -2.93 1.83
N ASP A 116 41.33 -2.84 0.51
CA ASP A 116 40.09 -3.12 -0.20
C ASP A 116 39.37 -4.37 0.37
N GLU A 117 38.13 -4.18 0.84
CA GLU A 117 36.97 -5.08 0.69
C GLU A 117 35.89 -4.67 1.70
N SER A 118 34.98 -3.80 1.25
CA SER A 118 33.68 -3.62 1.90
C SER A 118 32.66 -4.50 1.18
N PRO A 119 31.92 -5.38 1.89
CA PRO A 119 30.97 -6.28 1.23
C PRO A 119 29.86 -5.47 0.57
N SER A 120 29.58 -5.82 -0.70
CA SER A 120 28.58 -5.25 -1.59
C SER A 120 27.19 -5.14 -0.95
N GLY A 121 26.98 -4.06 -0.21
CA GLY A 121 25.68 -3.47 0.03
C GLY A 121 25.36 -2.57 -1.16
N ALA A 122 24.09 -2.59 -1.60
CA ALA A 122 23.61 -1.83 -2.75
C ALA A 122 24.26 -0.43 -2.81
N TYR A 123 25.00 -0.16 -3.89
CA TYR A 123 25.61 1.15 -4.14
C TYR A 123 24.50 2.17 -4.43
N ILE A 124 23.93 2.74 -3.37
CA ILE A 124 23.15 3.96 -3.46
C ILE A 124 24.17 5.10 -3.60
N ARG A 125 24.10 5.83 -4.72
CA ARG A 125 24.94 7.01 -4.92
C ARG A 125 24.74 7.98 -3.75
N GLY A 126 25.84 8.40 -3.15
CA GLY A 126 25.84 9.39 -2.08
C GLY A 126 25.20 10.70 -2.55
N ALA A 127 24.60 11.44 -1.62
CA ALA A 127 23.92 12.71 -1.87
C ALA A 127 24.80 13.74 -2.62
N ASP A 128 26.13 13.58 -2.54
CA ASP A 128 27.11 14.41 -3.21
C ASP A 128 27.00 14.39 -4.75
N TYR A 129 26.60 13.25 -5.32
CA TYR A 129 26.40 13.11 -6.77
C TYR A 129 25.38 14.11 -7.34
N TYR A 130 24.35 14.47 -6.55
CA TYR A 130 23.33 15.43 -6.97
C TYR A 130 23.71 16.89 -6.73
N ARG A 131 24.70 17.17 -5.87
CA ARG A 131 25.26 18.53 -5.76
C ARG A 131 26.03 18.90 -7.00
N GLN A 132 26.90 17.99 -7.46
CA GLN A 132 27.79 18.23 -8.59
C GLN A 132 27.06 18.33 -9.94
N LEU A 133 25.85 17.78 -10.05
CA LEU A 133 25.01 17.90 -11.25
C LEU A 133 24.30 19.27 -11.37
N GLY A 134 24.15 20.01 -10.27
CA GLY A 134 23.53 21.34 -10.25
C GLY A 134 24.44 22.43 -10.85
N GLU A 135 25.75 22.26 -10.76
CA GLU A 135 26.75 23.23 -11.24
C GLU A 135 27.05 23.11 -12.75
N ARG A 136 26.50 22.10 -13.44
CA ARG A 136 26.70 21.88 -14.89
C ARG A 136 25.52 22.30 -15.77
N ARG A 137 24.58 23.08 -15.25
CA ARG A 137 23.37 23.53 -15.97
C ARG A 137 23.24 25.05 -16.12
N THR A 138 24.36 25.76 -16.20
CA THR A 138 24.38 27.15 -16.67
C THR A 138 25.29 27.28 -17.88
N PHE A 139 24.69 27.20 -19.06
CA PHE A 139 25.11 27.90 -20.29
C PHE A 139 23.86 28.22 -21.09
#